data_AF-A0A6N2U841-F1
#
_entry.id   AF-A0A6N2U841-F1
#
_cell.length_a   1.000
_cell.length_b   1.000
_cell.length_c   1.000
_cell.angle_alpha   90.00
_cell.angle_beta   90.00
_cell.angle_gamma   90.00
#
_symmetry.space_group_name_H-M   'P 1'
#
loop_
_entity.id
_entity.type
_entity.pdbx_description
1 polymer ?
#
loop_
_entity_poly.entity_id
_entity_poly.type
_entity_poly.pdbx_seq_one_letter_code
_entity_poly.pdbx_strand_id
1 'polypeptide(L)'
;MRIQILDYQVGPHTFRMVKPSDFNIFKALPSLIPFITTIDTTQKVIFETEIDDDETATKRTIAKTPDDICFNWEDADCIIRPLPHSSHLVSITPRKSGKNYWMECNDNFRQCFIHLPACRTETPAPENETNFVLNNFLMMLYAFNAARHHTLLMHASVVATETGKGYLFLGKSGTGKSTHTGLWLQQFSDCHLLNDDNPIVHVDSLGKQATVFGSPWSGKNP
;
A
#
# COMPACT_ATOMS: atom_id res chain seq x y z
N MET A 1 -14.87 -14.48 17.07
CA MET A 1 -13.96 -14.79 15.95
C MET A 1 -12.53 -14.78 16.48
N ARG A 2 -11.66 -15.74 16.12
CA ARG A 2 -10.24 -15.63 16.50
C ARG A 2 -9.60 -14.57 15.60
N ILE A 3 -8.86 -13.64 16.21
CA ILE A 3 -8.14 -12.58 15.51
C ILE A 3 -6.64 -12.89 15.52
N GLN A 4 -5.93 -12.44 14.48
CA GLN A 4 -4.49 -12.49 14.38
C GLN A 4 -3.96 -11.08 14.12
N ILE A 5 -2.88 -10.72 14.81
CA ILE A 5 -2.18 -9.45 14.65
C ILE A 5 -0.88 -9.71 13.91
N LEU A 6 -0.58 -8.90 12.90
CA LEU A 6 0.66 -8.89 12.15
C LEU A 6 1.20 -7.48 12.06
N ASP A 7 2.50 -7.36 12.29
CA ASP A 7 3.21 -6.10 12.23
C ASP A 7 4.18 -6.10 11.05
N TYR A 8 4.32 -4.95 10.40
CA TYR A 8 5.15 -4.79 9.21
C TYR A 8 6.07 -3.59 9.35
N GLN A 9 7.36 -3.76 9.05
CA GLN A 9 8.32 -2.67 8.95
C GLN A 9 8.63 -2.40 7.48
N VAL A 10 8.24 -1.22 6.99
CA VAL A 10 8.40 -0.81 5.60
C VAL A 10 9.12 0.55 5.59
N GLY A 11 10.34 0.56 5.06
CA GLY A 11 11.26 1.68 5.23
C GLY A 11 11.53 1.96 6.72
N PRO A 12 11.47 3.22 7.18
CA PRO A 12 11.68 3.57 8.58
C PRO A 12 10.42 3.41 9.46
N HIS A 13 9.28 2.98 8.88
CA HIS A 13 7.99 3.01 9.55
C HIS A 13 7.41 1.63 9.78
N THR A 14 6.67 1.51 10.88
CA THR A 14 5.96 0.28 11.23
C THR A 14 4.46 0.49 11.20
N PHE A 15 3.71 -0.45 10.66
CA PHE A 15 2.24 -0.46 10.73
C PHE A 15 1.71 -1.84 11.13
N ARG A 16 0.45 -1.87 11.55
CA ARG A 16 -0.20 -3.08 12.07
C ARG A 16 -1.43 -3.46 11.25
N MET A 17 -1.63 -4.75 11.10
CA MET A 17 -2.82 -5.35 10.56
C MET A 17 -3.44 -6.34 11.55
N VAL A 18 -4.71 -6.15 11.84
CA VAL A 18 -5.56 -7.08 12.57
C VAL A 18 -6.45 -7.78 11.55
N LYS A 19 -6.53 -9.11 11.60
CA LYS A 19 -7.31 -9.88 10.65
C LYS A 19 -8.00 -11.08 11.31
N PRO A 20 -9.02 -11.66 10.68
CA PRO A 20 -9.55 -12.96 11.06
C PRO A 20 -8.44 -14.02 10.97
N SER A 21 -8.39 -14.96 11.92
CA SER A 21 -7.34 -15.99 11.93
C SER A 21 -7.37 -16.90 10.70
N ASP A 22 -8.55 -17.10 10.10
CA ASP A 22 -8.77 -17.88 8.88
C ASP A 22 -8.45 -17.11 7.59
N PHE A 23 -8.30 -15.78 7.65
CA PHE A 23 -7.91 -14.98 6.49
C PHE A 23 -6.45 -15.25 6.10
N ASN A 24 -6.23 -15.79 4.90
CA ASN A 24 -4.88 -16.10 4.40
C ASN A 24 -4.20 -14.86 3.79
N ILE A 25 -3.60 -14.06 4.68
CA ILE A 25 -2.91 -12.83 4.30
C ILE A 25 -1.69 -13.05 3.40
N PHE A 26 -1.00 -14.18 3.54
CA PHE A 26 0.19 -14.51 2.73
C PHE A 26 -0.17 -14.72 1.25
N LYS A 27 -1.38 -15.27 1.00
CA LYS A 27 -1.95 -15.36 -0.35
C LYS A 27 -2.47 -14.00 -0.84
N ALA A 28 -3.03 -13.20 0.07
CA ALA A 28 -3.59 -11.90 -0.27
C ALA A 28 -2.54 -10.84 -0.59
N LEU A 29 -1.40 -10.86 0.11
CA LEU A 29 -0.36 -9.84 0.04
C LEU A 29 1.05 -10.47 0.07
N PRO A 30 1.43 -11.22 -0.98
CA PRO A 30 2.73 -11.90 -1.00
C PRO A 30 3.91 -10.93 -0.96
N SER A 31 3.78 -9.72 -1.52
CA SER A 31 4.86 -8.70 -1.53
C SER A 31 5.16 -8.12 -0.14
N LEU A 32 4.24 -8.26 0.82
CA LEU A 32 4.40 -7.78 2.20
C LEU A 32 5.09 -8.80 3.11
N ILE A 33 5.21 -10.06 2.68
CA ILE A 33 5.82 -11.14 3.49
C ILE A 33 7.23 -10.80 3.96
N PRO A 34 8.14 -10.29 3.11
CA PRO A 34 9.51 -9.96 3.54
C PRO A 34 9.59 -8.83 4.58
N PHE A 35 8.50 -8.08 4.77
CA PHE A 35 8.44 -6.92 5.65
C PHE A 35 7.78 -7.23 7.00
N ILE A 36 7.35 -8.47 7.25
CA ILE A 36 6.81 -8.89 8.54
C ILE A 36 7.88 -8.73 9.61
N THR A 37 7.51 -8.12 10.73
CA THR A 37 8.41 -7.87 11.85
C THR A 37 7.73 -8.19 13.17
N THR A 38 8.50 -8.14 14.26
CA THR A 38 7.98 -8.13 15.63
C THR A 38 8.18 -6.75 16.22
N ILE A 39 7.10 -6.11 16.64
CA ILE A 39 7.14 -4.81 17.32
C ILE A 39 7.56 -5.01 18.78
N ASP A 40 8.61 -4.31 19.20
CA ASP A 40 8.85 -4.05 20.61
C ASP A 40 8.01 -2.83 21.05
N THR A 41 7.66 -2.78 22.34
CA THR A 41 6.90 -1.73 23.04
C THR A 41 7.39 -0.29 22.78
N THR A 42 8.61 -0.13 22.27
CA THR A 42 9.24 1.16 21.95
C THR A 42 8.97 1.66 20.53
N GLN A 43 8.57 0.79 19.59
CA GLN A 43 8.32 1.17 18.20
C GLN A 43 6.90 1.73 18.01
N LYS A 44 6.82 2.90 17.39
CA LYS A 44 5.55 3.56 17.11
C LYS A 44 4.92 3.03 15.82
N VAL A 45 3.72 2.46 15.96
CA VAL A 45 2.85 2.11 14.83
C VAL A 45 2.28 3.40 14.21
N ILE A 46 2.52 3.63 12.92
CA ILE A 46 2.04 4.83 12.22
C ILE A 46 0.55 4.73 11.83
N PHE A 47 0.04 3.52 11.61
CA PHE A 47 -1.39 3.23 11.49
C PHE A 47 -1.66 1.75 11.79
N GLU A 48 -2.90 1.46 12.17
CA GLU A 48 -3.45 0.13 12.34
C GLU A 48 -4.69 -0.02 11.46
N THR A 49 -4.83 -1.19 10.84
CA THR A 49 -6.03 -1.54 10.11
C THR A 49 -6.57 -2.88 10.57
N GLU A 50 -7.88 -2.98 10.68
CA GLU A 50 -8.59 -4.24 10.88
C GLU A 50 -9.27 -4.68 9.58
N ILE A 51 -9.21 -5.97 9.28
CA ILE A 51 -9.89 -6.57 8.13
C ILE A 51 -11.16 -7.25 8.64
N ASP A 52 -12.28 -6.89 8.02
CA ASP A 52 -13.55 -7.58 8.14
C ASP A 52 -13.91 -8.18 6.80
N ASP A 53 -14.02 -9.50 6.77
CA ASP A 53 -14.39 -10.27 5.60
C ASP A 53 -15.76 -10.94 5.75
N ASP A 54 -16.58 -10.46 6.71
CA ASP A 54 -17.96 -10.91 6.89
C ASP A 54 -18.85 -10.40 5.74
N GLU A 55 -19.47 -11.33 5.02
CA GLU A 55 -20.35 -11.03 3.87
C GLU A 55 -21.68 -10.38 4.30
N THR A 56 -22.04 -10.44 5.58
CA THR A 56 -23.27 -9.83 6.10
C THR A 56 -23.19 -8.31 6.20
N ALA A 57 -21.96 -7.74 6.17
CA ALA A 57 -21.70 -6.32 5.94
C ALA A 57 -22.15 -5.96 4.51
N THR A 58 -23.42 -5.61 4.43
CA THR A 58 -24.24 -5.61 3.22
C THR A 58 -23.70 -4.65 2.16
N LYS A 59 -23.94 -4.99 0.88
CA LYS A 59 -23.69 -4.17 -0.33
C LYS A 59 -23.98 -2.68 -0.12
N ARG A 60 -22.99 -1.92 0.36
CA ARG A 60 -23.09 -0.46 0.47
C ARG A 60 -22.72 0.09 -0.89
N THR A 61 -23.72 0.44 -1.70
CA THR A 61 -23.46 1.18 -2.93
C THR A 61 -23.09 2.62 -2.57
N ILE A 62 -21.83 2.97 -2.74
CA ILE A 62 -21.33 4.33 -2.50
C ILE A 62 -21.63 5.15 -3.76
N ALA A 63 -22.85 5.69 -3.85
CA ALA A 63 -23.21 6.64 -4.90
C ALA A 63 -22.43 7.94 -4.70
N LYS A 64 -21.84 8.49 -5.78
CA LYS A 64 -21.03 9.72 -5.71
C LYS A 64 -21.83 10.91 -5.19
N THR A 65 -21.20 11.73 -4.35
CA THR A 65 -21.72 12.99 -3.82
C THR A 65 -20.81 14.16 -4.20
N PRO A 66 -21.30 15.41 -4.24
CA PRO A 66 -20.47 16.56 -4.64
C PRO A 66 -19.22 16.79 -3.78
N ASP A 67 -19.27 16.41 -2.50
CA ASP A 67 -18.16 16.56 -1.55
C ASP A 67 -17.11 15.43 -1.65
N ASP A 68 -17.30 14.49 -2.57
CA ASP A 68 -16.37 13.37 -2.75
C ASP A 68 -15.08 13.81 -3.46
N ILE A 69 -13.95 13.41 -2.90
CA ILE A 69 -12.66 13.48 -3.58
C ILE A 69 -12.56 12.24 -4.47
N CYS A 70 -12.67 12.43 -5.79
CA CYS A 70 -12.64 11.35 -6.77
C CYS A 70 -11.32 11.36 -7.57
N PHE A 71 -10.73 10.20 -7.77
CA PHE A 71 -9.56 10.05 -8.64
C PHE A 71 -9.48 8.63 -9.21
N ASN A 72 -8.69 8.46 -10.27
CA ASN A 72 -8.44 7.16 -10.88
C ASN A 72 -7.14 6.58 -10.33
N TRP A 73 -7.16 5.31 -9.93
CA TRP A 73 -5.98 4.55 -9.55
C TRP A 73 -5.84 3.35 -10.48
N GLU A 74 -4.95 3.46 -11.48
CA GLU A 74 -4.83 2.45 -12.54
C GLU A 74 -6.21 2.13 -13.16
N ASP A 75 -6.64 0.87 -13.08
CA ASP A 75 -7.91 0.37 -13.59
C ASP A 75 -9.04 0.39 -12.54
N ALA A 76 -8.95 1.25 -11.53
CA ALA A 76 -9.98 1.44 -10.50
C ALA A 76 -10.39 2.90 -10.32
N ASP A 77 -11.66 3.10 -9.95
CA ASP A 77 -12.19 4.37 -9.49
C ASP A 77 -12.06 4.44 -7.96
N CYS A 78 -11.46 5.52 -7.45
CA CYS A 78 -11.26 5.77 -6.03
C CYS A 78 -12.09 6.98 -5.57
N ILE A 79 -12.68 6.84 -4.39
CA ILE A 79 -13.45 7.90 -3.72
C ILE A 79 -12.94 8.03 -2.29
N ILE A 80 -12.66 9.25 -1.84
CA ILE A 80 -12.50 9.59 -0.43
C ILE A 80 -13.65 10.53 -0.05
N ARG A 81 -14.50 10.09 0.87
CA ARG A 81 -15.66 10.82 1.36
C ARG A 81 -15.45 11.20 2.83
N PRO A 82 -15.41 12.49 3.15
CA PRO A 82 -15.53 12.94 4.54
C PRO A 82 -16.91 12.56 5.10
N LEU A 83 -16.94 12.02 6.30
CA LEU A 83 -18.17 11.67 7.03
C LEU A 83 -18.30 12.54 8.30
N PRO A 84 -19.51 12.65 8.88
CA PRO A 84 -19.70 13.26 10.19
C PRO A 84 -18.84 12.58 11.27
N HIS A 85 -18.62 13.29 12.39
CA HIS A 85 -17.86 12.78 13.54
C HIS A 85 -16.42 12.38 13.23
N SER A 86 -15.74 13.17 12.39
CA SER A 86 -14.30 13.02 12.25
C SER A 86 -13.88 11.65 11.68
N SER A 87 -14.60 11.19 10.66
CA SER A 87 -14.35 9.92 9.97
C SER A 87 -14.35 10.10 8.46
N HIS A 88 -13.74 9.15 7.75
CA HIS A 88 -13.65 9.13 6.30
C HIS A 88 -14.04 7.76 5.79
N LEU A 89 -14.72 7.73 4.65
CA LEU A 89 -14.97 6.52 3.88
C LEU A 89 -14.09 6.55 2.64
N VAL A 90 -13.28 5.52 2.46
CA VAL A 90 -12.46 5.36 1.26
C VAL A 90 -13.02 4.19 0.50
N SER A 91 -13.25 4.37 -0.80
CA SER A 91 -13.74 3.32 -1.67
C SER A 91 -12.85 3.11 -2.87
N ILE A 92 -12.68 1.85 -3.26
CA ILE A 92 -12.02 1.40 -4.48
C ILE A 92 -13.02 0.55 -5.26
N THR A 93 -13.25 0.92 -6.51
CA THR A 93 -14.11 0.17 -7.45
C THR A 93 -13.30 -0.22 -8.68
N PRO A 94 -12.79 -1.47 -8.75
CA PRO A 94 -12.12 -1.97 -9.95
C PRO A 94 -13.07 -1.93 -11.16
N ARG A 95 -12.65 -1.35 -12.28
CA ARG A 95 -13.50 -1.16 -13.48
C ARG A 95 -13.97 -2.49 -14.10
N LYS A 96 -13.13 -3.53 -14.00
CA LYS A 96 -13.39 -4.86 -14.58
C LYS A 96 -14.59 -5.55 -13.93
N SER A 97 -14.70 -5.47 -12.60
CA SER A 97 -15.80 -6.10 -11.86
C SER A 97 -16.95 -5.15 -11.56
N GLY A 98 -16.66 -3.84 -11.45
CA GLY A 98 -17.60 -2.84 -10.93
C GLY A 98 -17.98 -3.06 -9.47
N LYS A 99 -17.33 -3.99 -8.76
CA LYS A 99 -17.58 -4.26 -7.35
C LYS A 99 -16.97 -3.15 -6.50
N ASN A 100 -17.74 -2.69 -5.53
CA ASN A 100 -17.31 -1.64 -4.62
C ASN A 100 -16.70 -2.27 -3.36
N TYR A 101 -15.49 -1.84 -3.02
CA TYR A 101 -14.82 -2.14 -1.76
C TYR A 101 -14.62 -0.85 -1.00
N TRP A 102 -14.60 -0.91 0.33
CA TRP A 102 -14.42 0.29 1.14
C TRP A 102 -13.71 0.02 2.45
N MET A 103 -13.15 1.08 3.01
CA MET A 103 -12.69 1.12 4.39
C MET A 103 -13.18 2.38 5.07
N GLU A 104 -13.47 2.26 6.37
CA GLU A 104 -13.78 3.37 7.25
C GLU A 104 -12.52 3.76 8.00
N CYS A 105 -12.19 5.04 8.02
CA CYS A 105 -11.00 5.59 8.64
C CYS A 105 -11.40 6.65 9.65
N ASN A 106 -10.68 6.75 10.75
CA ASN A 106 -10.74 7.95 11.58
C ASN A 106 -10.10 9.17 10.86
N ASP A 107 -10.27 10.36 11.42
CA ASP A 107 -9.81 11.64 10.84
C ASP A 107 -8.34 11.69 10.41
N ASN A 108 -7.46 10.97 11.11
CA ASN A 108 -6.03 10.96 10.82
C ASN A 108 -5.58 9.74 10.03
N PHE A 109 -6.49 8.86 9.64
CA PHE A 109 -6.22 7.61 8.92
C PHE A 109 -5.29 6.65 9.68
N ARG A 110 -5.25 6.73 11.02
CA ARG A 110 -4.41 5.84 11.86
C ARG A 110 -5.14 4.61 12.37
N GLN A 111 -6.46 4.63 12.38
CA GLN A 111 -7.30 3.51 12.78
C GLN A 111 -8.32 3.33 11.68
N CYS A 112 -8.23 2.20 10.98
CA CYS A 112 -9.01 1.93 9.79
C CYS A 112 -9.64 0.54 9.85
N PHE A 113 -10.80 0.39 9.25
CA PHE A 113 -11.54 -0.86 9.18
C PHE A 113 -11.89 -1.15 7.73
N ILE A 114 -11.28 -2.18 7.16
CA ILE A 114 -11.41 -2.56 5.75
C ILE A 114 -12.49 -3.62 5.64
N HIS A 115 -13.53 -3.34 4.84
CA HIS A 115 -14.58 -4.30 4.54
C HIS A 115 -14.30 -5.00 3.20
N LEU A 116 -14.15 -6.33 3.24
CA LEU A 116 -13.87 -7.19 2.09
C LEU A 116 -14.95 -8.28 1.95
N PRO A 117 -16.21 -7.93 1.64
CA PRO A 117 -17.35 -8.85 1.67
C PRO A 117 -17.35 -9.92 0.56
N ALA A 118 -16.27 -10.09 -0.20
CA ALA A 118 -16.15 -11.03 -1.32
C ALA A 118 -14.97 -12.00 -1.18
N CYS A 119 -14.37 -12.10 0.01
CA CYS A 119 -13.17 -12.93 0.23
C CYS A 119 -13.45 -14.40 0.53
N ARG A 120 -14.68 -14.74 0.96
CA ARG A 120 -15.04 -16.09 1.42
C ARG A 120 -15.81 -16.90 0.36
N THR A 121 -16.54 -16.26 -0.55
CA THR A 121 -17.32 -16.93 -1.62
C THR A 121 -16.59 -17.02 -2.97
N GLU A 122 -15.90 -18.15 -3.14
CA GLU A 122 -15.74 -18.95 -4.37
C GLU A 122 -15.72 -18.28 -5.76
N THR A 123 -14.53 -18.16 -6.34
CA THR A 123 -14.01 -18.99 -7.46
C THR A 123 -12.58 -18.51 -7.76
N PRO A 124 -11.64 -19.37 -8.20
CA PRO A 124 -10.33 -18.92 -8.65
C PRO A 124 -10.47 -18.14 -9.96
N ALA A 125 -10.86 -16.87 -9.87
CA ALA A 125 -10.81 -15.94 -10.99
C ALA A 125 -9.35 -15.49 -11.21
N PRO A 126 -8.92 -15.28 -12.47
CA PRO A 126 -7.55 -14.90 -12.77
C PRO A 126 -7.32 -13.48 -12.24
N GLU A 127 -6.29 -13.32 -11.41
CA GLU A 127 -5.88 -12.10 -10.70
C GLU A 127 -6.83 -11.73 -9.55
N ASN A 128 -6.38 -11.97 -8.31
CA ASN A 128 -7.15 -11.74 -7.09
C ASN A 128 -7.46 -10.24 -6.92
N GLU A 129 -8.66 -9.82 -7.28
CA GLU A 129 -9.16 -8.46 -7.07
C GLU A 129 -9.01 -7.98 -5.62
N THR A 130 -9.25 -8.89 -4.66
CA THR A 130 -8.98 -8.64 -3.23
C THR A 130 -7.55 -8.20 -2.99
N ASN A 131 -6.56 -8.86 -3.62
CA ASN A 131 -5.15 -8.53 -3.45
C ASN A 131 -4.90 -7.11 -3.95
N PHE A 132 -5.43 -6.78 -5.12
CA PHE A 132 -5.33 -5.44 -5.70
C PHE A 132 -5.94 -4.39 -4.75
N VAL A 133 -7.18 -4.58 -4.30
CA VAL A 133 -7.88 -3.63 -3.42
C VAL A 133 -7.14 -3.46 -2.09
N LEU A 134 -6.81 -4.56 -1.43
CA LEU A 134 -6.14 -4.55 -0.13
C LEU A 134 -4.75 -3.90 -0.22
N ASN A 135 -4.00 -4.21 -1.28
CA ASN A 135 -2.70 -3.59 -1.54
C ASN A 135 -2.81 -2.07 -1.72
N ASN A 136 -3.82 -1.61 -2.46
CA ASN A 136 -4.04 -0.17 -2.70
C ASN A 136 -4.51 0.56 -1.44
N PHE A 137 -5.38 -0.03 -0.63
CA PHE A 137 -5.74 0.55 0.68
C PHE A 137 -4.50 0.72 1.56
N LEU A 138 -3.67 -0.31 1.68
CA LEU A 138 -2.45 -0.25 2.49
C LEU A 138 -1.44 0.77 1.96
N MET A 139 -1.26 0.84 0.64
CA MET A 139 -0.39 1.85 0.02
C MET A 139 -0.85 3.26 0.35
N MET A 140 -2.15 3.53 0.25
CA MET A 140 -2.71 4.85 0.55
C MET A 140 -2.60 5.18 2.05
N LEU A 141 -2.92 4.23 2.95
CA LEU A 141 -2.75 4.41 4.38
C LEU A 141 -1.28 4.69 4.75
N TYR A 142 -0.35 3.96 4.13
CA TYR A 142 1.07 4.21 4.31
C TYR A 142 1.46 5.60 3.80
N ALA A 143 1.06 5.99 2.58
CA ALA A 143 1.37 7.29 2.01
C ALA A 143 0.90 8.45 2.91
N PHE A 144 -0.35 8.41 3.38
CA PHE A 144 -0.92 9.46 4.22
C PHE A 144 -0.24 9.55 5.58
N ASN A 145 0.08 8.41 6.21
CA ASN A 145 0.69 8.41 7.53
C ASN A 145 2.19 8.70 7.49
N ALA A 146 2.93 8.12 6.53
CA ALA A 146 4.37 8.33 6.37
C ALA A 146 4.72 9.77 5.98
N ALA A 147 3.86 10.47 5.22
CA ALA A 147 4.08 11.87 4.84
C ALA A 147 4.25 12.80 6.05
N ARG A 148 3.60 12.47 7.19
CA ARG A 148 3.72 13.21 8.45
C ARG A 148 5.06 13.00 9.17
N HIS A 149 5.88 12.10 8.64
CA HIS A 149 7.16 11.67 9.19
C HIS A 149 8.30 11.86 8.17
N HIS A 150 8.19 12.87 7.31
CA HIS A 150 9.19 13.20 6.28
C HIS A 150 9.49 12.02 5.34
N THR A 151 8.48 11.21 5.05
CA THR A 151 8.62 10.04 4.19
C THR A 151 7.57 10.05 3.10
N LEU A 152 7.99 9.84 1.85
CA LEU A 152 7.11 9.82 0.69
C LEU A 152 7.28 8.51 -0.08
N LEU A 153 6.16 8.00 -0.59
CA LEU A 153 6.17 7.08 -1.72
C LEU A 153 6.36 7.91 -3.00
N MET A 154 7.37 7.57 -3.80
CA MET A 154 7.68 8.27 -5.05
C MET A 154 7.55 7.31 -6.22
N HIS A 155 6.90 7.73 -7.30
CA HIS A 155 6.84 6.91 -8.52
C HIS A 155 8.18 6.97 -9.27
N ALA A 156 9.02 5.95 -9.11
CA ALA A 156 10.36 5.86 -9.66
C ALA A 156 10.86 4.40 -9.77
N SER A 157 11.81 4.17 -10.66
CA SER A 157 12.62 2.94 -10.68
C SER A 157 13.97 3.24 -10.07
N VAL A 158 14.49 2.37 -9.21
CA VAL A 158 15.65 2.66 -8.35
C VAL A 158 16.70 1.57 -8.43
N VAL A 159 17.93 1.99 -8.72
CA VAL A 159 19.12 1.15 -8.60
C VAL A 159 19.92 1.59 -7.38
N ALA A 160 20.44 0.63 -6.63
CA ALA A 160 21.36 0.86 -5.54
C ALA A 160 22.73 0.25 -5.86
N THR A 161 23.80 0.97 -5.52
CA THR A 161 25.17 0.47 -5.62
C THR A 161 25.57 -0.27 -4.35
N GLU A 162 26.55 -1.17 -4.43
CA GLU A 162 27.16 -1.79 -3.25
C GLU A 162 27.80 -0.78 -2.29
N THR A 163 28.20 0.39 -2.81
CA THR A 163 28.69 1.53 -2.02
C THR A 163 27.60 2.31 -1.29
N GLY A 164 26.33 1.91 -1.42
CA GLY A 164 25.19 2.49 -0.71
C GLY A 164 24.56 3.72 -1.37
N LYS A 165 24.83 3.99 -2.65
CA LYS A 165 24.20 5.10 -3.39
C LYS A 165 22.95 4.62 -4.11
N GLY A 166 21.83 5.33 -3.92
CA GLY A 166 20.58 5.09 -4.65
C GLY A 166 20.37 6.08 -5.79
N TYR A 167 20.04 5.59 -6.98
CA TYR A 167 19.71 6.39 -8.16
C TYR A 167 18.24 6.20 -8.52
N LEU A 168 17.45 7.27 -8.38
CA LEU A 168 16.02 7.26 -8.67
C LEU A 168 15.78 7.80 -10.07
N PHE A 169 15.29 6.95 -10.97
CA PHE A 169 14.90 7.35 -12.31
C PHE A 169 13.45 7.78 -12.31
N LEU A 170 13.23 9.09 -12.49
CA LEU A 170 11.91 9.72 -12.57
C LEU A 170 11.47 9.91 -14.02
N GLY A 171 10.16 9.88 -14.25
CA GLY A 171 9.60 10.05 -15.59
C GLY A 171 8.14 9.65 -15.65
N LYS A 172 7.42 10.13 -16.67
CA LYS A 172 6.03 9.73 -16.91
C LYS A 172 5.93 8.21 -17.07
N SER A 173 4.75 7.64 -16.81
CA SER A 173 4.55 6.22 -17.09
C SER A 173 4.81 5.93 -18.58
N GLY A 174 5.45 4.80 -18.87
CA GLY A 174 5.82 4.41 -20.23
C GLY A 174 7.08 5.06 -20.82
N THR A 175 7.80 5.93 -20.09
CA THR A 175 9.04 6.57 -20.62
C THR A 175 10.30 5.72 -20.49
N GLY A 176 10.19 4.45 -20.12
CA GLY A 176 11.32 3.52 -20.05
C GLY A 176 12.15 3.57 -18.75
N LYS A 177 11.58 3.97 -17.61
CA LYS A 177 12.26 3.95 -16.29
C LYS A 177 12.84 2.57 -15.96
N SER A 178 12.00 1.53 -15.99
CA SER A 178 12.39 0.14 -15.73
C SER A 178 13.33 -0.43 -16.81
N THR A 179 13.19 0.04 -18.05
CA THR A 179 14.15 -0.28 -19.12
C THR A 179 15.53 0.29 -18.80
N HIS A 180 15.59 1.52 -18.29
CA HIS A 180 16.85 2.18 -17.95
C HIS A 180 17.54 1.52 -16.75
N THR A 181 16.79 1.12 -15.72
CA THR A 181 17.35 0.32 -14.62
C THR A 181 17.84 -1.03 -15.10
N GLY A 182 17.09 -1.72 -15.97
CA GLY A 182 17.56 -2.96 -16.60
C GLY A 182 18.89 -2.82 -17.34
N LEU A 183 19.09 -1.71 -18.08
CA LEU A 183 20.35 -1.42 -18.75
C LEU A 183 21.50 -1.18 -17.75
N TRP A 184 21.24 -0.50 -16.63
CA TRP A 184 22.22 -0.31 -15.56
C TRP A 184 22.68 -1.64 -14.97
N LEU A 185 21.75 -2.54 -14.67
CA LEU A 185 22.07 -3.86 -14.10
C LEU A 185 22.86 -4.75 -15.07
N GLN A 186 22.72 -4.54 -16.38
CA GLN A 186 23.52 -5.23 -17.39
C GLN A 186 24.93 -4.64 -17.52
N GLN A 187 25.08 -3.34 -17.32
CA GLN A 187 26.33 -2.61 -17.57
C GLN A 187 27.23 -2.50 -16.34
N PHE A 188 26.65 -2.43 -15.14
CA PHE A 188 27.35 -2.18 -13.89
C PHE A 188 27.12 -3.35 -12.92
N SER A 189 28.19 -4.09 -12.61
CA SER A 189 28.11 -5.28 -11.76
C SER A 189 27.94 -4.98 -10.27
N ASP A 190 28.26 -3.75 -9.84
CA ASP A 190 28.12 -3.29 -8.45
C ASP A 190 26.73 -2.70 -8.15
N CYS A 191 25.76 -2.92 -9.04
CA CYS A 191 24.42 -2.37 -8.97
C CYS A 191 23.37 -3.47 -8.81
N HIS A 192 22.35 -3.21 -7.99
CA HIS A 192 21.17 -4.06 -7.87
C HIS A 192 19.88 -3.23 -7.90
N LEU A 193 18.78 -3.87 -8.30
CA LEU A 193 17.46 -3.24 -8.28
C LEU A 193 17.00 -3.10 -6.83
N LEU A 194 16.63 -1.89 -6.42
CA LEU A 194 16.09 -1.63 -5.09
C LEU A 194 14.55 -1.61 -5.10
N ASN A 195 13.95 -0.99 -6.12
CA ASN A 195 12.50 -0.94 -6.30
C ASN A 195 12.16 -0.50 -7.73
N ASP A 196 11.06 -0.99 -8.30
CA ASP A 196 10.68 -0.69 -9.69
C ASP A 196 9.25 -0.12 -9.82
N ASP A 197 8.76 0.63 -8.83
CA ASP A 197 7.57 1.48 -9.03
C ASP A 197 7.40 2.56 -7.95
N ASN A 198 7.24 2.13 -6.68
CA ASN A 198 6.95 3.03 -5.56
C ASN A 198 7.99 2.90 -4.44
N PRO A 199 9.27 3.25 -4.67
CA PRO A 199 10.25 3.36 -3.59
C PRO A 199 9.81 4.35 -2.52
N ILE A 200 10.34 4.13 -1.33
CA ILE A 200 10.12 5.00 -0.18
C ILE A 200 11.33 5.91 -0.03
N VAL A 201 11.10 7.22 0.01
CA VAL A 201 12.14 8.21 0.29
C VAL A 201 11.86 8.84 1.65
N HIS A 202 12.80 8.68 2.58
CA HIS A 202 12.76 9.35 3.87
C HIS A 202 13.85 10.42 3.93
N VAL A 203 13.49 11.59 4.45
CA VAL A 203 14.43 12.65 4.77
C VAL A 203 14.52 12.76 6.28
N ASP A 204 15.74 12.80 6.82
CA ASP A 204 15.92 12.99 8.25
C ASP A 204 15.30 14.30 8.75
N SER A 205 15.06 14.40 10.06
CA SER A 205 14.43 15.58 10.67
C SER A 205 15.23 16.89 10.52
N LEU A 206 16.51 16.80 10.15
CA LEU A 206 17.39 17.94 9.91
C LEU A 206 17.46 18.31 8.41
N GLY A 207 16.81 17.56 7.53
CA GLY A 207 16.87 17.76 6.08
C GLY A 207 18.22 17.43 5.43
N LYS A 208 19.10 16.70 6.11
CA LYS A 208 20.51 16.54 5.68
C LYS A 208 20.75 15.29 4.85
N GLN A 209 20.03 14.22 5.13
CA GLN A 209 20.16 12.95 4.45
C GLN A 209 18.81 12.48 3.93
N ALA A 210 18.77 12.15 2.64
CA ALA A 210 17.69 11.41 2.01
C ALA A 210 18.12 9.95 1.85
N THR A 211 17.30 9.04 2.35
CA THR A 211 17.50 7.59 2.24
C THR A 211 16.34 7.00 1.45
N VAL A 212 16.68 6.19 0.44
CA VAL A 212 15.70 5.45 -0.35
C VAL A 212 15.64 4.00 0.11
N PHE A 213 14.44 3.45 0.21
CA PHE A 213 14.17 2.08 0.62
C PHE A 213 13.35 1.36 -0.45
N GLY A 214 13.54 0.05 -0.52
CA GLY A 214 12.58 -0.84 -1.15
C GLY A 214 11.22 -0.78 -0.43
N SER A 215 10.17 -1.13 -1.16
CA SER A 215 8.80 -1.15 -0.66
C SER A 215 8.07 -2.40 -1.16
N PRO A 216 6.98 -2.82 -0.51
CA PRO A 216 6.13 -3.90 -1.01
C PRO A 216 5.35 -3.54 -2.29
N TRP A 217 5.42 -2.29 -2.74
CA TRP A 217 4.75 -1.75 -3.93
C TRP A 217 5.76 -1.55 -5.07
N SER A 218 6.57 -2.59 -5.32
CA SER A 218 7.47 -2.67 -6.48
C SER A 218 6.72 -3.19 -7.71
N GLY A 219 7.17 -2.81 -8.90
CA GLY A 219 6.66 -3.31 -10.17
C GLY A 219 6.92 -4.81 -10.40
N LYS A 220 6.90 -5.25 -11.67
CA LYS A 220 6.90 -6.68 -12.05
C LYS A 220 8.16 -7.48 -11.67
N ASN A 221 9.16 -6.84 -11.06
CA ASN A 221 10.36 -7.48 -10.55
C ASN A 221 10.43 -7.25 -9.02
N PRO A 222 9.94 -8.21 -8.20
CA PRO A 222 10.08 -8.17 -6.75
C PRO A 222 11.53 -8.40 -6.31
#